data_AF-A0A846DJV5-F1
#
_entry.id   AF-A0A846DJV5-F1
#
_cell.length_a   1.000
_cell.length_b   1.000
_cell.length_c   1.000
_cell.angle_alpha   90.00
_cell.angle_beta   90.00
_cell.angle_gamma   90.00
#
_symmetry.space_group_name_H-M   'P 1'
#
loop_
_entity.id
_entity.type
_entity.pdbx_description
1 polymer ?
#
loop_
_entity_poly.entity_id
_entity_poly.type
_entity_poly.pdbx_seq_one_letter_code
_entity_poly.pdbx_strand_id
1 'polypeptide(L)'
;MKLSKFLLPVGLLAIVLLGWRVFSAASAPLPEGFPPPTPAGKIEIKHYPAYRAATVPYSGELSEAANRAFGTLYRHISSNDISMTAPVETRYPISTLETSQGGSFAQVGEAYVSFLYHRRNINPEQIEENISVEDIPPMTVVSLGMKGTYSYISYQQSIEQLKEWLAQHSEYTVVGTPRRFFYDSPFVPEPLKRSEVQVPIRPVNE
;
A
#
# COMPACT_ATOMS: atom_id res chain seq x y z
N MET A 1 39.53 30.03 -37.15
CA MET A 1 39.49 29.30 -35.87
C MET A 1 39.35 30.30 -34.71
N LYS A 2 38.22 30.32 -34.01
CA LYS A 2 38.14 30.68 -32.58
C LYS A 2 37.08 29.81 -31.93
N LEU A 3 37.52 28.98 -30.99
CA LEU A 3 36.69 28.02 -30.26
C LEU A 3 36.10 28.69 -29.01
N SER A 4 34.78 28.51 -28.87
CA SER A 4 33.98 28.25 -27.67
C SER A 4 34.48 28.66 -26.29
N LYS A 5 33.55 29.18 -25.46
CA LYS A 5 33.03 28.42 -24.30
C LYS A 5 31.53 28.70 -24.11
N PHE A 6 30.74 27.63 -24.24
CA PHE A 6 29.32 27.57 -23.95
C PHE A 6 29.17 27.33 -22.44
N LEU A 7 28.62 28.29 -21.70
CA LEU A 7 28.24 28.13 -20.30
C LEU A 7 26.87 27.46 -20.26
N LEU A 8 26.82 26.17 -19.91
CA LEU A 8 25.56 25.48 -19.62
C LEU A 8 25.10 25.77 -18.16
N PRO A 9 23.79 25.86 -17.90
CA PRO A 9 23.24 26.31 -16.63
C PRO A 9 23.26 25.17 -15.59
N VAL A 10 24.31 25.12 -14.78
CA VAL A 10 24.45 24.17 -13.65
C VAL A 10 23.32 24.33 -12.60
N GLY A 11 22.67 25.50 -12.54
CA GLY A 11 21.62 25.80 -11.56
C GLY A 11 20.31 25.04 -11.74
N LEU A 12 19.91 24.71 -12.99
CA LEU A 12 18.62 24.05 -13.24
C LEU A 12 18.66 22.55 -12.86
N LEU A 13 19.81 21.90 -13.10
CA LEU A 13 20.00 20.48 -12.78
C LEU A 13 20.01 20.23 -11.26
N ALA A 14 20.60 21.15 -10.48
CA ALA A 14 20.64 21.07 -9.04
C ALA A 14 19.24 21.20 -8.41
N ILE A 15 18.36 22.05 -8.95
CA ILE A 15 16.98 22.21 -8.47
C ILE A 15 16.13 20.97 -8.77
N VAL A 16 16.30 20.36 -9.95
CA VAL A 16 15.61 19.10 -10.31
C VAL A 16 16.08 17.94 -9.43
N LEU A 17 17.38 17.85 -9.15
CA LEU A 17 17.96 16.81 -8.28
C LEU A 17 17.60 17.01 -6.80
N LEU A 18 17.52 18.26 -6.31
CA LEU A 18 17.02 18.56 -4.96
C LEU A 18 15.52 18.24 -4.86
N GLY A 19 14.74 18.59 -5.88
CA GLY A 19 13.32 18.27 -5.96
C GLY A 19 13.07 16.75 -5.92
N TRP A 20 13.89 15.96 -6.62
CA TRP A 20 13.79 14.49 -6.60
C TRP A 20 14.16 13.88 -5.25
N ARG A 21 15.19 14.40 -4.58
CA ARG A 21 15.59 13.90 -3.24
C ARG A 21 14.62 14.29 -2.14
N VAL A 22 14.01 15.47 -2.21
CA VAL A 22 12.97 15.90 -1.25
C VAL A 22 11.66 15.13 -1.48
N PHE A 23 11.33 14.77 -2.72
CA PHE A 23 10.13 13.95 -3.01
C PHE A 23 10.25 12.49 -2.50
N SER A 24 11.48 11.99 -2.32
CA SER A 24 11.74 10.70 -1.66
C SER A 24 11.70 10.76 -0.12
N ALA A 25 11.73 11.95 0.49
CA ALA A 25 11.76 12.10 1.95
C ALA A 25 10.37 12.13 2.62
N ALA A 26 9.29 12.08 1.82
CA ALA A 26 7.92 12.25 2.31
C ALA A 26 7.25 10.97 2.87
N SER A 27 7.96 9.82 2.81
CA SER A 27 7.41 8.53 3.23
C SER A 27 8.35 7.84 4.20
N ALA A 28 7.77 7.18 5.19
CA ALA A 28 8.50 6.28 6.07
C ALA A 28 9.19 5.15 5.26
N PRO A 29 10.28 4.56 5.77
CA PRO A 29 10.99 3.48 5.07
C PRO A 29 10.07 2.28 4.83
N LEU A 30 10.37 1.50 3.79
CA LEU A 30 9.68 0.23 3.53
C LEU A 30 10.11 -0.85 4.55
N PRO A 31 9.28 -1.88 4.80
CA PRO A 31 9.74 -3.11 5.41
C PRO A 31 10.91 -3.73 4.64
N GLU A 32 11.76 -4.45 5.36
CA GLU A 32 12.92 -5.12 4.76
C GLU A 32 12.51 -6.08 3.64
N GLY A 33 13.15 -5.93 2.48
CA GLY A 33 12.90 -6.77 1.30
C GLY A 33 11.64 -6.44 0.51
N PHE A 34 10.85 -5.43 0.91
CA PHE A 34 9.70 -5.02 0.11
C PHE A 34 10.14 -4.38 -1.21
N PRO A 35 9.49 -4.72 -2.35
CA PRO A 35 9.70 -4.02 -3.61
C PRO A 35 9.21 -2.56 -3.53
N PRO A 36 9.73 -1.65 -4.37
CA PRO A 36 9.27 -0.27 -4.41
C PRO A 36 7.79 -0.18 -4.81
N PRO A 37 7.11 0.96 -4.55
CA PRO A 37 5.73 1.19 -5.00
C PRO A 37 5.60 1.06 -6.51
N THR A 38 4.49 0.46 -6.95
CA THR A 38 4.13 0.38 -8.37
C THR A 38 3.91 1.78 -8.92
N PRO A 39 4.48 2.15 -10.07
CA PRO A 39 4.24 3.44 -10.68
C PRO A 39 2.75 3.68 -10.98
N ALA A 40 2.29 4.93 -10.87
CA ALA A 40 0.90 5.28 -11.09
C ALA A 40 0.44 4.90 -12.52
N GLY A 41 -0.72 4.24 -12.62
CA GLY A 41 -1.31 3.76 -13.87
C GLY A 41 -0.59 2.54 -14.47
N LYS A 42 0.31 1.89 -13.73
CA LYS A 42 0.97 0.65 -14.15
C LYS A 42 0.46 -0.53 -13.35
N ILE A 43 0.40 -1.67 -14.02
CA ILE A 43 0.16 -2.98 -13.42
C ILE A 43 1.48 -3.74 -13.44
N GLU A 44 1.89 -4.28 -12.30
CA GLU A 44 3.11 -5.07 -12.13
C GLU A 44 2.84 -6.33 -11.32
N ILE A 45 3.53 -7.42 -11.65
CA ILE A 45 3.60 -8.60 -10.78
C ILE A 45 4.75 -8.40 -9.78
N LYS A 46 4.46 -8.56 -8.49
CA LYS A 46 5.42 -8.29 -7.41
C LYS A 46 5.51 -9.46 -6.45
N HIS A 47 6.71 -9.69 -5.94
CA HIS A 47 7.00 -10.72 -4.95
C HIS A 47 7.27 -10.02 -3.62
N TYR A 48 6.52 -10.42 -2.59
CA TYR A 48 6.68 -9.91 -1.23
C TYR A 48 7.28 -11.00 -0.36
N PRO A 49 8.32 -10.69 0.44
CA PRO A 49 8.79 -11.60 1.46
C PRO A 49 7.70 -11.78 2.53
N ALA A 50 7.88 -12.76 3.41
CA ALA A 50 7.12 -12.78 4.65
C ALA A 50 7.39 -11.48 5.43
N TYR A 51 6.40 -11.02 6.17
CA TYR A 51 6.51 -9.84 7.01
C TYR A 51 5.67 -10.00 8.28
N ARG A 52 5.85 -9.09 9.24
CA ARG A 52 5.05 -9.04 10.46
C ARG A 52 4.32 -7.72 10.53
N ALA A 53 3.08 -7.75 11.04
CA ALA A 53 2.25 -6.56 11.15
C ALA A 53 1.49 -6.54 12.48
N ALA A 54 1.20 -5.34 12.97
CA ALA A 54 0.12 -5.11 13.93
C ALA A 54 -1.15 -4.75 13.17
N THR A 55 -2.25 -5.42 13.46
CA THR A 55 -3.50 -5.36 12.72
C THR A 55 -4.67 -5.05 13.66
N VAL A 56 -5.49 -4.08 13.26
CA VAL A 56 -6.73 -3.71 13.94
C VAL A 56 -7.91 -4.08 13.04
N PRO A 57 -8.90 -4.85 13.53
CA PRO A 57 -10.15 -5.05 12.82
C PRO A 57 -11.01 -3.78 12.89
N TYR A 58 -11.78 -3.53 11.83
CA TYR A 58 -12.70 -2.41 11.73
C TYR A 58 -14.01 -2.87 11.11
N SER A 59 -15.13 -2.46 11.71
CA SER A 59 -16.48 -2.66 11.18
C SER A 59 -17.17 -1.31 11.04
N GLY A 60 -17.73 -1.03 9.86
CA GLY A 60 -18.41 0.24 9.57
C GLY A 60 -18.15 0.73 8.15
N GLU A 61 -18.17 2.06 7.96
CA GLU A 61 -17.91 2.70 6.68
C GLU A 61 -16.48 2.44 6.19
N LEU A 62 -16.34 1.70 5.09
CA LEU A 62 -15.05 1.19 4.61
C LEU A 62 -14.09 2.30 4.13
N SER A 63 -14.63 3.47 3.78
CA SER A 63 -13.87 4.68 3.49
C SER A 63 -13.14 5.24 4.72
N GLU A 64 -13.63 4.94 5.92
CA GLU A 64 -13.11 5.45 7.18
C GLU A 64 -12.12 4.49 7.86
N ALA A 65 -12.07 3.22 7.42
CA ALA A 65 -11.32 2.15 8.08
C ALA A 65 -9.88 2.55 8.44
N ALA A 66 -9.11 3.00 7.45
CA ALA A 66 -7.70 3.39 7.64
C ALA A 66 -7.56 4.56 8.63
N ASN A 67 -8.39 5.59 8.51
CA ASN A 67 -8.35 6.76 9.39
C ASN A 67 -8.71 6.40 10.84
N ARG A 68 -9.70 5.53 11.03
CA ARG A 68 -10.17 5.10 12.36
C ARG A 68 -9.16 4.20 13.07
N ALA A 69 -8.48 3.32 12.34
CA ALA A 69 -7.47 2.43 12.92
C ALA A 69 -6.10 3.11 13.15
N PHE A 70 -5.77 4.16 12.38
CA PHE A 70 -4.45 4.79 12.39
C PHE A 70 -4.00 5.21 13.79
N GLY A 71 -4.85 5.90 14.55
CA GLY A 71 -4.49 6.40 15.88
C GLY A 71 -4.16 5.28 16.88
N THR A 72 -4.87 4.16 16.80
CA THR A 72 -4.62 2.97 17.64
C THR A 72 -3.31 2.31 17.27
N LEU A 73 -3.09 2.04 15.97
CA LEU A 73 -1.83 1.45 15.49
C LEU A 73 -0.62 2.36 15.76
N TYR A 74 -0.79 3.68 15.65
CA TYR A 74 0.26 4.65 15.96
C TYR A 74 0.64 4.62 17.44
N ARG A 75 -0.33 4.56 18.35
CA ARG A 75 -0.05 4.40 19.79
C ARG A 75 0.68 3.10 20.07
N HIS A 76 0.26 1.99 19.47
CA HIS A 76 0.90 0.67 19.62
C HIS A 76 2.38 0.68 19.25
N ILE A 77 2.73 1.22 18.08
CA ILE A 77 4.14 1.27 17.68
C ILE A 77 4.93 2.25 18.57
N SER A 78 4.30 3.35 19.00
CA SER A 78 4.96 4.37 19.83
C SER A 78 5.25 3.86 21.24
N SER A 79 4.31 3.14 21.86
CA SER A 79 4.48 2.58 23.21
C SER A 79 5.47 1.43 23.26
N ASN A 80 5.67 0.72 22.13
CA ASN A 80 6.61 -0.39 22.00
C ASN A 80 7.95 0.01 21.36
N ASP A 81 8.23 1.31 21.15
CA ASP A 81 9.44 1.82 20.47
C ASP A 81 9.70 1.17 19.09
N ILE A 82 8.62 0.89 18.35
CA ILE A 82 8.69 0.31 17.00
C ILE A 82 8.70 1.45 15.98
N SER A 83 9.73 1.47 15.13
CA SER A 83 9.84 2.47 14.06
C SER A 83 8.70 2.35 13.04
N MET A 84 8.11 3.50 12.68
CA MET A 84 7.12 3.61 11.62
C MET A 84 7.68 3.14 10.27
N THR A 85 6.86 2.46 9.49
CA THR A 85 7.14 2.14 8.08
C THR A 85 6.01 2.63 7.18
N ALA A 86 6.28 2.66 5.88
CA ALA A 86 5.24 2.70 4.87
C ALA A 86 5.31 1.40 4.05
N PRO A 87 4.21 0.89 3.52
CA PRO A 87 2.86 1.45 3.55
C PRO A 87 2.07 1.07 4.80
N VAL A 88 0.99 1.81 5.05
CA VAL A 88 -0.16 1.29 5.82
C VAL A 88 -0.95 0.35 4.92
N GLU A 89 -1.30 -0.82 5.41
CA GLU A 89 -2.10 -1.81 4.67
C GLU A 89 -3.57 -1.74 5.10
N THR A 90 -4.49 -1.94 4.17
CA THR A 90 -5.87 -2.29 4.47
C THR A 90 -6.31 -3.48 3.62
N ARG A 91 -6.84 -4.51 4.26
CA ARG A 91 -7.42 -5.70 3.61
C ARG A 91 -8.94 -5.66 3.78
N TYR A 92 -9.66 -5.89 2.69
CA TYR A 92 -11.12 -5.93 2.66
C TYR A 92 -11.54 -7.37 2.38
N PRO A 93 -12.09 -8.12 3.36
CA PRO A 93 -12.46 -9.53 3.20
C PRO A 93 -13.34 -9.76 1.98
N ILE A 94 -13.23 -10.93 1.36
CA ILE A 94 -14.03 -11.29 0.18
C ILE A 94 -15.54 -11.11 0.45
N SER A 95 -16.01 -11.47 1.64
CA SER A 95 -17.39 -11.24 2.07
C SER A 95 -17.80 -9.76 1.97
N THR A 96 -16.90 -8.83 2.29
CA THR A 96 -17.14 -7.38 2.16
C THR A 96 -17.22 -6.94 0.70
N LEU A 97 -16.46 -7.60 -0.19
CA LEU A 97 -16.49 -7.31 -1.63
C LEU A 97 -17.71 -7.91 -2.34
N GLU A 98 -18.25 -9.02 -1.83
CA GLU A 98 -19.38 -9.76 -2.42
C GLU A 98 -20.77 -9.34 -1.90
N THR A 99 -20.85 -8.58 -0.80
CA THR A 99 -22.14 -8.17 -0.17
C THR A 99 -22.95 -7.17 -1.02
N SER A 100 -22.48 -6.82 -2.21
CA SER A 100 -23.16 -5.88 -3.08
C SER A 100 -24.32 -6.49 -3.87
N GLN A 101 -25.53 -6.07 -3.52
CA GLN A 101 -26.68 -6.28 -4.40
C GLN A 101 -26.49 -5.48 -5.70
N GLY A 102 -26.65 -6.14 -6.84
CA GLY A 102 -26.63 -5.49 -8.17
C GLY A 102 -25.24 -5.11 -8.71
N GLY A 103 -24.16 -5.74 -8.24
CA GLY A 103 -22.81 -5.55 -8.81
C GLY A 103 -22.08 -4.26 -8.39
N SER A 104 -22.54 -3.59 -7.33
CA SER A 104 -21.82 -2.48 -6.70
C SER A 104 -20.70 -3.00 -5.79
N PHE A 105 -20.03 -2.19 -4.96
CA PHE A 105 -19.29 -2.73 -3.81
C PHE A 105 -19.98 -2.26 -2.53
N ALA A 106 -19.93 -3.08 -1.47
CA ALA A 106 -20.41 -2.67 -0.17
C ALA A 106 -19.68 -1.39 0.29
N GLN A 107 -20.43 -0.46 0.88
CA GLN A 107 -19.87 0.76 1.50
C GLN A 107 -19.59 0.55 2.99
N VAL A 108 -20.38 -0.32 3.62
CA VAL A 108 -20.23 -0.74 5.01
C VAL A 108 -19.80 -2.20 5.03
N GLY A 109 -18.87 -2.55 5.90
CA GLY A 109 -18.44 -3.92 6.09
C GLY A 109 -17.23 -4.02 7.02
N GLU A 110 -16.49 -5.12 6.87
CA GLU A 110 -15.30 -5.38 7.65
C GLU A 110 -14.04 -4.95 6.88
N ALA A 111 -13.04 -4.49 7.60
CA ALA A 111 -11.70 -4.24 7.09
C ALA A 111 -10.67 -4.57 8.16
N TYR A 112 -9.47 -4.93 7.72
CA TYR A 112 -8.32 -5.13 8.59
C TYR A 112 -7.23 -4.13 8.20
N VAL A 113 -6.88 -3.23 9.11
CA VAL A 113 -5.86 -2.20 8.88
C VAL A 113 -4.60 -2.59 9.60
N SER A 114 -3.46 -2.57 8.89
CA SER A 114 -2.19 -3.07 9.41
C SER A 114 -1.08 -2.01 9.32
N PHE A 115 -0.30 -1.89 10.40
CA PHE A 115 1.03 -1.25 10.36
C PHE A 115 2.08 -2.35 10.23
N LEU A 116 2.91 -2.24 9.19
CA LEU A 116 3.91 -3.23 8.86
C LEU A 116 5.18 -2.95 9.66
N TYR A 117 5.78 -3.98 10.27
CA TYR A 117 7.04 -3.82 10.96
C TYR A 117 8.21 -3.82 9.98
N HIS A 118 9.26 -3.06 10.29
CA HIS A 118 10.43 -3.02 9.43
C HIS A 118 11.09 -4.40 9.29
N ARG A 119 11.08 -5.21 10.37
CA ARG A 119 11.63 -6.57 10.41
C ARG A 119 10.66 -7.54 11.08
N ARG A 120 10.69 -8.80 10.63
CA ARG A 120 9.82 -9.88 11.12
C ARG A 120 10.06 -10.28 12.58
N ASN A 121 11.27 -10.11 13.07
CA ASN A 121 11.66 -10.53 14.43
C ASN A 121 11.31 -9.49 15.51
N ILE A 122 10.70 -8.37 15.13
CA ILE A 122 10.18 -7.39 16.09
C ILE A 122 9.00 -8.03 16.83
N ASN A 123 9.09 -8.03 18.15
CA ASN A 123 8.03 -8.48 19.04
C ASN A 123 7.70 -7.31 19.98
N PRO A 124 6.46 -6.79 19.97
CA PRO A 124 6.05 -5.79 20.94
C PRO A 124 6.02 -6.40 22.35
N GLU A 125 6.37 -5.60 23.35
CA GLU A 125 6.28 -5.96 24.76
C GLU A 125 4.83 -5.93 25.26
N GLN A 126 4.01 -5.05 24.69
CA GLN A 126 2.60 -4.87 25.03
C GLN A 126 1.74 -4.91 23.77
N ILE A 127 0.64 -5.64 23.82
CA ILE A 127 -0.36 -5.73 22.76
C ILE A 127 -1.72 -5.41 23.37
N GLU A 128 -2.36 -4.37 22.85
CA GLU A 128 -3.70 -3.94 23.25
C GLU A 128 -4.74 -4.99 22.80
N GLU A 129 -5.84 -5.19 23.54
CA GLU A 129 -6.81 -6.28 23.28
C GLU A 129 -7.39 -6.27 21.85
N ASN A 130 -7.49 -5.10 21.23
CA ASN A 130 -8.03 -4.91 19.89
C ASN A 130 -6.94 -4.93 18.78
N ILE A 131 -5.71 -5.33 19.11
CA ILE A 131 -4.60 -5.47 18.17
C ILE A 131 -4.18 -6.94 18.10
N SER A 132 -4.05 -7.44 16.87
CA SER A 132 -3.39 -8.71 16.58
C SER A 132 -2.01 -8.45 16.00
N VAL A 133 -0.98 -9.16 16.47
CA VAL A 133 0.33 -9.19 15.81
C VAL A 133 0.43 -10.48 15.04
N GLU A 134 0.62 -10.39 13.73
CA GLU A 134 0.55 -11.54 12.82
C GLU A 134 1.76 -11.61 11.88
N ASP A 135 2.18 -12.84 11.61
CA ASP A 135 3.15 -13.15 10.56
C ASP A 135 2.41 -13.43 9.25
N ILE A 136 2.63 -12.57 8.25
CA ILE A 136 2.09 -12.74 6.91
C ILE A 136 3.09 -13.55 6.06
N PRO A 137 2.66 -14.64 5.40
CA PRO A 137 3.53 -15.44 4.55
C PRO A 137 4.00 -14.67 3.31
N PRO A 138 5.09 -15.13 2.65
CA PRO A 138 5.49 -14.55 1.38
C PRO A 138 4.38 -14.75 0.35
N MET A 139 4.27 -13.83 -0.61
CA MET A 139 3.23 -13.91 -1.64
C MET A 139 3.64 -13.24 -2.93
N THR A 140 3.07 -13.71 -4.02
CA THR A 140 3.06 -13.03 -5.31
C THR A 140 1.75 -12.29 -5.47
N VAL A 141 1.80 -11.07 -5.98
CA VAL A 141 0.61 -10.23 -6.21
C VAL A 141 0.66 -9.63 -7.61
N VAL A 142 -0.51 -9.42 -8.21
CA VAL A 142 -0.67 -8.38 -9.22
C VAL A 142 -1.00 -7.08 -8.51
N SER A 143 -0.33 -5.99 -8.89
CA SER A 143 -0.39 -4.69 -8.22
C SER A 143 -0.66 -3.58 -9.22
N LEU A 144 -1.65 -2.73 -8.94
CA LEU A 144 -1.97 -1.52 -9.71
C LEU A 144 -1.59 -0.27 -8.91
N GLY A 145 -0.63 0.49 -9.42
CA GLY A 145 -0.19 1.75 -8.82
C GLY A 145 -1.15 2.91 -9.11
N MET A 146 -1.35 3.80 -8.14
CA MET A 146 -2.25 4.95 -8.21
C MET A 146 -1.58 6.22 -7.68
N LYS A 147 -2.13 7.37 -8.11
CA LYS A 147 -1.90 8.68 -7.50
C LYS A 147 -3.23 9.38 -7.23
N GLY A 148 -3.28 10.20 -6.19
CA GLY A 148 -4.47 11.00 -5.86
C GLY A 148 -5.04 10.68 -4.49
N THR A 149 -6.32 11.04 -4.31
CA THR A 149 -7.02 10.86 -3.04
C THR A 149 -7.07 9.38 -2.66
N TYR A 150 -6.97 9.09 -1.36
CA TYR A 150 -7.13 7.75 -0.81
C TYR A 150 -8.61 7.34 -0.70
N SER A 151 -9.44 7.76 -1.64
CA SER A 151 -10.90 7.49 -1.62
C SER A 151 -11.20 6.01 -1.77
N TYR A 152 -12.27 5.52 -1.16
CA TYR A 152 -12.73 4.14 -1.35
C TYR A 152 -13.16 3.86 -2.80
N ILE A 153 -13.72 4.85 -3.50
CA ILE A 153 -14.07 4.76 -4.92
C ILE A 153 -12.85 4.41 -5.79
N SER A 154 -11.69 5.05 -5.55
CA SER A 154 -10.47 4.72 -6.30
C SER A 154 -9.99 3.28 -6.07
N TYR A 155 -10.24 2.72 -4.88
CA TYR A 155 -9.98 1.31 -4.59
C TYR A 155 -10.90 0.40 -5.40
N GLN A 156 -12.21 0.67 -5.38
CA GLN A 156 -13.21 -0.11 -6.13
C GLN A 156 -12.88 -0.13 -7.63
N GLN A 157 -12.59 1.03 -8.22
CA GLN A 157 -12.20 1.15 -9.63
C GLN A 157 -10.91 0.39 -9.96
N SER A 158 -9.97 0.32 -9.02
CA SER A 158 -8.72 -0.41 -9.20
C SER A 158 -8.92 -1.92 -9.11
N ILE A 159 -9.83 -2.38 -8.25
CA ILE A 159 -10.21 -3.80 -8.19
C ILE A 159 -10.83 -4.23 -9.52
N GLU A 160 -11.74 -3.44 -10.10
CA GLU A 160 -12.33 -3.77 -11.41
C GLU A 160 -11.27 -3.83 -12.52
N GLN A 161 -10.34 -2.87 -12.58
CA GLN A 161 -9.22 -2.92 -13.53
C GLN A 161 -8.34 -4.16 -13.35
N LEU A 162 -8.05 -4.54 -12.11
CA LEU A 162 -7.28 -5.75 -11.83
C LEU A 162 -8.05 -7.02 -12.22
N LYS A 163 -9.37 -7.06 -12.01
CA LYS A 163 -10.22 -8.17 -12.48
C LYS A 163 -10.20 -8.28 -14.01
N GLU A 164 -10.34 -7.16 -14.72
CA GLU A 164 -10.26 -7.12 -16.19
C GLU A 164 -8.89 -7.58 -16.70
N TRP A 165 -7.81 -7.15 -16.04
CA TRP A 165 -6.46 -7.59 -16.36
C TRP A 165 -6.31 -9.11 -16.14
N LEU A 166 -6.75 -9.62 -14.99
CA LEU A 166 -6.66 -11.05 -14.66
C LEU A 166 -7.49 -11.92 -15.61
N ALA A 167 -8.64 -11.42 -16.10
CA ALA A 167 -9.43 -12.13 -17.12
C ALA A 167 -8.68 -12.32 -18.45
N GLN A 168 -7.66 -11.51 -18.73
CA GLN A 168 -6.81 -11.62 -19.92
C GLN A 168 -5.52 -12.42 -19.68
N HIS A 169 -5.23 -12.80 -18.43
CA HIS A 169 -4.00 -13.49 -18.02
C HIS A 169 -4.33 -14.80 -17.32
N SER A 170 -4.79 -15.78 -18.10
CA SER A 170 -5.26 -17.09 -17.61
C SER A 170 -4.15 -17.96 -17.03
N GLU A 171 -2.89 -17.56 -17.16
CA GLU A 171 -1.75 -18.20 -16.50
C GLU A 171 -1.73 -17.95 -14.97
N TYR A 172 -2.54 -17.04 -14.45
CA TYR A 172 -2.65 -16.74 -13.02
C TYR A 172 -4.03 -17.04 -12.45
N THR A 173 -4.06 -17.48 -11.20
CA THR A 173 -5.29 -17.58 -10.39
C THR A 173 -5.18 -16.71 -9.14
N VAL A 174 -6.30 -16.13 -8.72
CA VAL A 174 -6.41 -15.40 -7.44
C VAL A 174 -6.39 -16.40 -6.29
N VAL A 175 -5.61 -16.12 -5.26
CA VAL A 175 -5.42 -17.03 -4.10
C VAL A 175 -5.58 -16.35 -2.75
N GLY A 176 -6.04 -15.10 -2.74
CA GLY A 176 -6.21 -14.36 -1.49
C GLY A 176 -7.02 -13.09 -1.62
N THR A 177 -7.25 -12.48 -0.47
CA THR A 177 -8.02 -11.25 -0.33
C THR A 177 -7.24 -10.05 -0.90
N PRO A 178 -7.89 -9.15 -1.65
CA PRO A 178 -7.26 -7.92 -2.08
C PRO A 178 -6.82 -7.04 -0.91
N ARG A 179 -5.73 -6.31 -1.14
CA ARG A 179 -5.16 -5.38 -0.16
C ARG A 179 -4.84 -4.05 -0.81
N ARG A 180 -4.86 -2.99 -0.02
CA ARG A 180 -4.51 -1.62 -0.42
C ARG A 180 -3.37 -1.11 0.42
N PHE A 181 -2.39 -0.51 -0.24
CA PHE A 181 -1.24 0.10 0.40
C PHE A 181 -1.29 1.63 0.26
N PHE A 182 -1.08 2.31 1.38
CA PHE A 182 -1.02 3.78 1.48
C PHE A 182 0.40 4.19 1.89
N TYR A 183 1.12 4.86 0.99
CA TYR A 183 2.55 5.14 1.18
C TYR A 183 2.85 6.48 1.86
N ASP A 184 1.95 7.44 1.71
CA ASP A 184 2.26 8.84 1.96
C ASP A 184 1.47 9.36 3.17
N SER A 185 2.12 10.21 3.95
CA SER A 185 1.52 10.78 5.16
C SER A 185 0.32 11.69 4.85
N PRO A 186 -0.54 11.99 5.84
CA PRO A 186 -1.63 12.94 5.68
C PRO A 186 -1.19 14.34 5.19
N PHE A 187 0.07 14.72 5.42
CA PHE A 187 0.63 16.02 5.06
C PHE A 187 1.07 16.13 3.58
N VAL A 188 1.18 15.00 2.87
CA VAL A 188 1.44 15.02 1.43
C VAL A 188 0.18 15.51 0.70
N PRO A 189 0.27 16.50 -0.22
CA PRO A 189 -0.89 16.94 -0.99
C PRO A 189 -1.57 15.79 -1.73
N GLU A 190 -2.90 15.75 -1.72
CA GLU A 190 -3.66 14.60 -2.23
C GLU A 190 -3.30 14.18 -3.67
N PRO A 191 -3.13 15.10 -4.65
CA PRO A 191 -2.76 14.72 -6.02
C PRO A 191 -1.40 13.99 -6.13
N LEU A 192 -0.56 14.13 -5.10
CA LEU A 192 0.78 13.58 -5.04
C LEU A 192 0.85 12.27 -4.24
N LYS A 193 -0.16 11.99 -3.41
CA LYS A 193 -0.23 10.75 -2.62
C LYS A 193 -0.24 9.53 -3.54
N ARG A 194 0.54 8.54 -3.18
CA ARG A 194 0.72 7.26 -3.87
C ARG A 194 0.04 6.17 -3.08
N SER A 195 -0.67 5.31 -3.78
CA SER A 195 -1.20 4.08 -3.21
C SER A 195 -1.15 2.98 -4.27
N GLU A 196 -1.33 1.74 -3.86
CA GLU A 196 -1.55 0.65 -4.81
C GLU A 196 -2.61 -0.31 -4.27
N VAL A 197 -3.34 -0.93 -5.19
CA VAL A 197 -4.24 -2.04 -4.90
C VAL A 197 -3.58 -3.30 -5.41
N GLN A 198 -3.63 -4.36 -4.62
CA GLN A 198 -2.99 -5.62 -4.91
C GLN A 198 -3.95 -6.78 -4.73
N VAL A 199 -3.83 -7.77 -5.62
CA VAL A 199 -4.55 -9.04 -5.53
C VAL A 199 -3.52 -10.16 -5.47
N PRO A 200 -3.50 -10.98 -4.40
CA PRO A 200 -2.64 -12.16 -4.32
C PRO A 200 -2.97 -13.17 -5.41
N ILE A 201 -1.94 -13.64 -6.11
CA ILE A 201 -2.05 -14.56 -7.23
C ILE A 201 -1.01 -15.68 -7.14
N ARG A 202 -1.26 -16.77 -7.87
CA ARG A 202 -0.30 -17.85 -8.12
C ARG A 202 -0.37 -18.28 -9.59
N PRO A 203 0.73 -18.74 -10.21
CA PRO A 203 0.65 -19.45 -11.47
C PRO A 203 -0.30 -20.65 -11.39
N VAL A 204 -1.07 -20.90 -12.44
CA VAL A 204 -2.00 -22.04 -12.51
C VAL A 204 -1.25 -23.38 -12.58
N ASN A 205 -0.05 -23.39 -13.17
CA ASN A 205 0.73 -24.60 -13.46
C ASN A 205 1.91 -24.85 -12.51
N GLU A 206 1.90 -24.27 -11.31
CA GLU A 206 2.87 -24.58 -10.23
C GLU A 206 2.35 -25.59 -9.21
#